data_AF-A0A6B3NC12-F1
#
_entry.id   AF-A0A6B3NC12-F1
#
_cell.length_a   1.000
_cell.length_b   1.000
_cell.length_c   1.000
_cell.angle_alpha   90.00
_cell.angle_beta   90.00
_cell.angle_gamma   90.00
#
_symmetry.space_group_name_H-M   'P 1'
#
loop_
_entity.id
_entity.type
_entity.pdbx_description
1 polymer ?
#
loop_
_entity_poly.entity_id
_entity_poly.type
_entity_poly.pdbx_seq_one_letter_code
_entity_poly.pdbx_strand_id
1 'polypeptide(L)'
;MQIDFHHGVTYAVARLAGFEHEQANIIANSAQYVDDATNSGLIKFDNGALFNRIGSAHKRLDYRNFRQLANYQVWIPFHFLPGNGGLPAGQEPEGKFINKLVCRPNSYVAQEMMTECIERRHLPYSLYRLGIAMHVYADTWAHQGFAGVSHEVNHAKHLVDEQGNLDQYLNAQIERYFHKNLIERLANIFISEALPLGHGAVLGHPDKPFLKWGYTNGLNQKIIRNNPQDYLEAAEHMCLWMQRYRVGDPKAKVSALPPDDKALIAQMLNNITDAKGEMRHQRWLEILSKGKFSFGQADISYIPKGKGSWKYQALGTQKEKDSRQEVFKYHPSFLSSHWKLFHDALEAHRFHVVHELLPRYGICVA
;
A
#
# COMPACT_ATOMS: atom_id res chain seq x y z
N MET A 1 0.28 -4.91 -1.27
CA MET A 1 0.54 -6.17 -0.50
C MET A 1 -0.71 -6.56 0.29
N GLN A 2 -0.70 -7.60 1.13
CA GLN A 2 -1.83 -7.96 2.02
C GLN A 2 -1.54 -7.64 3.49
N ILE A 3 -2.59 -7.73 4.33
CA ILE A 3 -2.58 -7.36 5.75
C ILE A 3 -1.50 -8.02 6.61
N ASP A 4 -1.08 -9.24 6.26
CA ASP A 4 0.03 -9.90 6.92
C ASP A 4 1.34 -9.13 6.79
N PHE A 5 1.56 -8.43 5.67
CA PHE A 5 2.72 -7.55 5.50
C PHE A 5 2.45 -6.11 5.94
N HIS A 6 1.38 -5.48 5.42
CA HIS A 6 1.08 -4.06 5.70
C HIS A 6 0.80 -3.78 7.17
N HIS A 7 0.33 -4.78 7.94
CA HIS A 7 0.23 -4.68 9.40
C HIS A 7 1.30 -5.48 10.14
N GLY A 8 1.35 -6.80 9.93
CA GLY A 8 2.16 -7.73 10.74
C GLY A 8 3.66 -7.47 10.63
N VAL A 9 4.18 -7.57 9.41
CA VAL A 9 5.62 -7.31 9.14
C VAL A 9 5.97 -5.86 9.43
N THR A 10 5.12 -4.91 9.04
CA THR A 10 5.36 -3.47 9.29
C THR A 10 5.51 -3.18 10.78
N TYR A 11 4.69 -3.79 11.64
CA TYR A 11 4.85 -3.67 13.09
C TYR A 11 6.19 -4.23 13.58
N ALA A 12 6.54 -5.45 13.16
CA ALA A 12 7.80 -6.09 13.55
C ALA A 12 9.01 -5.22 13.15
N VAL A 13 9.01 -4.73 11.91
CA VAL A 13 10.06 -3.85 11.38
C VAL A 13 10.14 -2.53 12.14
N ALA A 14 9.00 -1.92 12.50
CA ALA A 14 8.98 -0.70 13.32
C ALA A 14 9.60 -0.93 14.71
N ARG A 15 9.27 -2.03 15.39
CA ARG A 15 9.90 -2.39 16.67
C ARG A 15 11.40 -2.64 16.52
N LEU A 16 11.83 -3.33 15.46
CA LEU A 16 13.25 -3.58 15.16
C LEU A 16 14.02 -2.30 14.78
N ALA A 17 13.34 -1.31 14.20
CA ALA A 17 13.90 0.02 13.99
C ALA A 17 14.03 0.84 15.30
N GLY A 18 13.49 0.33 16.41
CA GLY A 18 13.58 0.89 17.76
C GLY A 18 12.43 1.84 18.11
N PHE A 19 11.28 1.74 17.44
CA PHE A 19 10.06 2.40 17.89
C PHE A 19 9.47 1.67 19.10
N GLU A 20 8.91 2.45 20.02
CA GLU A 20 8.14 1.91 21.13
C GLU A 20 6.86 1.23 20.65
N HIS A 21 6.29 0.37 21.50
CA HIS A 21 5.09 -0.40 21.18
C HIS A 21 3.96 0.45 20.59
N GLU A 22 3.61 1.57 21.23
CA GLU A 22 2.53 2.46 20.80
C GLU A 22 2.81 3.11 19.44
N GLN A 23 4.05 3.56 19.23
CA GLN A 23 4.46 4.19 17.96
C GLN A 23 4.44 3.17 16.82
N ALA A 24 4.97 1.97 17.05
CA ALA A 24 4.94 0.88 16.08
C ALA A 24 3.51 0.47 15.74
N ASN A 25 2.60 0.47 16.72
CA ASN A 25 1.18 0.20 16.50
C ASN A 25 0.52 1.28 15.63
N ILE A 26 0.81 2.57 15.85
CA ILE A 26 0.31 3.67 15.01
C ILE A 26 0.80 3.51 13.56
N ILE A 27 2.09 3.22 13.38
CA ILE A 27 2.70 3.04 12.05
C ILE A 27 2.05 1.86 11.31
N ALA A 28 1.97 0.69 11.94
CA ALA A 28 1.41 -0.52 11.34
C ALA A 28 -0.09 -0.42 11.06
N ASN A 29 -0.85 0.18 11.98
CA ASN A 29 -2.28 0.42 11.79
C ASN A 29 -2.52 1.41 10.63
N SER A 30 -1.74 2.50 10.58
CA SER A 30 -1.83 3.46 9.47
C SER A 30 -1.46 2.84 8.13
N ALA A 31 -0.40 2.02 8.07
CA ALA A 31 -0.01 1.31 6.86
C ALA A 31 -1.16 0.44 6.34
N GLN A 32 -1.73 -0.42 7.18
CA GLN A 32 -2.88 -1.25 6.78
C GLN A 32 -4.13 -0.43 6.46
N TYR A 33 -4.38 0.67 7.18
CA TYR A 33 -5.60 1.46 7.00
C TYR A 33 -5.64 2.19 5.65
N VAL A 34 -4.51 2.33 4.94
CA VAL A 34 -4.47 2.79 3.54
C VAL A 34 -5.37 1.92 2.65
N ASP A 35 -5.34 0.60 2.81
CA ASP A 35 -6.17 -0.35 2.05
C ASP A 35 -7.65 -0.34 2.49
N ASP A 36 -7.93 0.02 3.74
CA ASP A 36 -9.27 -0.04 4.32
C ASP A 36 -10.05 1.29 4.27
N ALA A 37 -9.34 2.40 4.00
CA ALA A 37 -9.87 3.75 3.86
C ALA A 37 -10.60 3.95 2.51
N THR A 38 -11.75 3.29 2.38
CA THR A 38 -12.60 3.32 1.17
C THR A 38 -13.65 4.43 1.15
N ASN A 39 -13.68 5.30 2.16
CA ASN A 39 -14.73 6.29 2.34
C ASN A 39 -14.16 7.70 2.28
N SER A 40 -14.76 8.56 1.48
CA SER A 40 -14.44 9.99 1.38
C SER A 40 -15.65 10.86 1.70
N GLY A 41 -15.40 12.14 1.96
CA GLY A 41 -16.42 13.18 2.08
C GLY A 41 -16.45 13.88 3.43
N LEU A 42 -17.44 14.75 3.57
CA LEU A 42 -17.59 15.65 4.71
C LEU A 42 -18.19 14.93 5.94
N ILE A 43 -17.56 15.09 7.09
CA ILE A 43 -18.11 14.83 8.42
C ILE A 43 -18.65 16.15 8.96
N LYS A 44 -19.88 16.10 9.49
CA LYS A 44 -20.54 17.24 10.13
C LYS A 44 -20.73 16.93 11.60
N PHE A 45 -20.42 17.90 12.46
CA PHE A 45 -20.64 17.79 13.90
C PHE A 45 -21.82 18.66 14.36
N ASP A 46 -22.42 18.29 15.49
CA ASP A 46 -23.54 18.99 16.12
C ASP A 46 -23.22 20.40 16.62
N ASN A 47 -21.93 20.72 16.83
CA ASN A 47 -21.44 22.07 17.12
C ASN A 47 -21.13 22.91 15.87
N GLY A 48 -21.43 22.41 14.67
CA GLY A 48 -21.15 23.09 13.40
C GLY A 48 -19.73 22.90 12.86
N ALA A 49 -18.83 22.22 13.59
CA ALA A 49 -17.51 21.87 13.06
C ALA A 49 -17.64 20.90 11.88
N LEU A 50 -16.68 21.00 10.95
CA LEU A 50 -16.63 20.21 9.73
C LEU A 50 -15.26 19.55 9.59
N PHE A 51 -15.24 18.32 9.09
CA PHE A 51 -13.99 17.62 8.76
C PHE A 51 -14.13 16.91 7.42
N ASN A 52 -13.30 17.27 6.45
CA ASN A 52 -13.25 16.56 5.17
C ASN A 52 -12.25 15.40 5.26
N ARG A 53 -12.58 14.28 4.64
CA ARG A 53 -11.68 13.13 4.53
C ARG A 53 -11.64 12.59 3.13
N ILE A 54 -10.55 11.91 2.80
CA ILE A 54 -10.35 11.27 1.49
C ILE A 54 -10.31 9.75 1.64
N GLY A 55 -10.53 9.06 0.53
CA GLY A 55 -10.26 7.62 0.44
C GLY A 55 -8.91 7.39 -0.21
N SER A 56 -8.22 6.35 0.22
CA SER A 56 -6.97 5.85 -0.39
C SER A 56 -7.12 4.45 -0.97
N ALA A 57 -8.32 3.88 -0.95
CA ALA A 57 -8.61 2.61 -1.58
C ALA A 57 -10.00 2.60 -2.23
N HIS A 58 -10.17 1.71 -3.20
CA HIS A 58 -11.46 1.41 -3.81
C HIS A 58 -11.99 0.07 -3.29
N LYS A 59 -13.33 -0.10 -3.23
CA LYS A 59 -13.88 -1.45 -3.02
C LYS A 59 -13.48 -2.34 -4.21
N ARG A 60 -13.24 -3.64 -3.99
CA ARG A 60 -12.90 -4.60 -5.07
C ARG A 60 -13.93 -4.66 -6.23
N LEU A 61 -15.13 -4.13 -6.05
CA LEU A 61 -16.15 -4.01 -7.11
C LEU A 61 -15.94 -2.76 -8.01
N ASP A 62 -15.12 -1.80 -7.60
CA ASP A 62 -14.91 -0.50 -8.24
C ASP A 62 -13.74 -0.46 -9.22
N TYR A 63 -13.00 -1.56 -9.41
CA TYR A 63 -12.07 -1.73 -10.53
C TYR A 63 -12.75 -1.47 -11.90
N ARG A 64 -14.09 -1.39 -11.93
CA ARG A 64 -14.95 -1.22 -13.09
C ARG A 64 -15.52 0.20 -13.26
N ASN A 65 -15.43 1.09 -12.28
CA ASN A 65 -16.06 2.41 -12.34
C ASN A 65 -15.07 3.53 -12.70
N PHE A 66 -15.27 4.08 -13.90
CA PHE A 66 -14.44 5.10 -14.51
C PHE A 66 -14.92 6.51 -14.14
N ARG A 67 -14.56 7.00 -12.95
CA ARG A 67 -14.17 8.42 -12.83
C ARG A 67 -12.65 8.46 -12.88
N GLN A 68 -12.12 8.42 -14.09
CA GLN A 68 -10.70 8.20 -14.41
C GLN A 68 -9.74 9.01 -13.51
N LEU A 69 -10.04 10.30 -13.27
CA LEU A 69 -9.23 11.16 -12.40
C LEU A 69 -9.28 10.77 -10.91
N ALA A 70 -10.47 10.48 -10.38
CA ALA A 70 -10.65 10.06 -8.99
C ALA A 70 -9.93 8.72 -8.72
N ASN A 71 -9.85 7.86 -9.72
CA ASN A 71 -9.05 6.65 -9.65
C ASN A 71 -7.55 6.99 -9.59
N TYR A 72 -7.01 7.83 -10.48
CA TYR A 72 -5.58 8.18 -10.46
C TYR A 72 -5.11 8.79 -9.13
N GLN A 73 -5.95 9.64 -8.51
CA GLN A 73 -5.69 10.25 -7.21
C GLN A 73 -5.75 9.28 -6.01
N VAL A 74 -6.13 8.02 -6.25
CA VAL A 74 -6.08 6.92 -5.28
C VAL A 74 -4.95 5.96 -5.63
N TRP A 75 -4.88 5.49 -6.88
CA TRP A 75 -3.91 4.47 -7.29
C TRP A 75 -2.48 4.97 -7.25
N ILE A 76 -2.17 6.10 -7.88
CA ILE A 76 -0.80 6.59 -8.06
C ILE A 76 -0.14 7.00 -6.74
N PRO A 77 -0.79 7.81 -5.87
CA PRO A 77 -0.13 8.28 -4.65
C PRO A 77 -0.06 7.23 -3.52
N PHE A 78 -0.84 6.15 -3.59
CA PHE A 78 -0.95 5.18 -2.49
C PHE A 78 -0.54 3.75 -2.85
N HIS A 79 -0.70 3.30 -4.09
CA HIS A 79 -0.50 1.88 -4.45
C HIS A 79 0.50 1.67 -5.58
N PHE A 80 0.57 2.59 -6.55
CA PHE A 80 1.42 2.47 -7.74
C PHE A 80 2.30 3.70 -7.90
N LEU A 81 3.22 3.90 -6.95
CA LEU A 81 4.14 5.02 -6.99
C LEU A 81 5.05 4.93 -8.23
N PRO A 82 5.04 5.94 -9.12
CA PRO A 82 5.88 5.96 -10.32
C PRO A 82 7.36 5.77 -10.01
N GLY A 83 8.04 4.95 -10.81
CA GLY A 83 9.46 4.65 -10.63
C GLY A 83 10.42 5.56 -11.41
N ASN A 84 9.91 6.42 -12.32
CA ASN A 84 10.69 7.18 -13.31
C ASN A 84 11.73 6.33 -14.07
N GLY A 85 11.41 5.07 -14.36
CA GLY A 85 12.35 4.12 -14.96
C GLY A 85 13.61 3.83 -14.11
N GLY A 86 13.63 4.20 -12.83
CA GLY A 86 14.80 4.08 -11.96
C GLY A 86 15.78 5.25 -12.07
N LEU A 87 15.41 6.35 -12.72
CA LEU A 87 16.26 7.53 -12.92
C LEU A 87 15.89 8.66 -11.94
N PRO A 88 16.85 9.49 -11.52
CA PRO A 88 16.60 10.63 -10.64
C PRO A 88 15.80 11.75 -11.33
N ALA A 89 15.32 12.71 -10.54
CA ALA A 89 14.65 13.90 -11.06
C ALA A 89 15.52 14.65 -12.10
N GLY A 90 14.88 15.18 -13.14
CA GLY A 90 15.57 15.83 -14.27
C GLY A 90 16.13 14.87 -15.33
N GLN A 91 16.03 13.54 -15.13
CA GLN A 91 16.36 12.54 -16.13
C GLN A 91 15.12 11.79 -16.63
N GLU A 92 15.17 11.43 -17.91
CA GLU A 92 14.06 10.85 -18.65
C GLU A 92 14.38 9.40 -19.02
N PRO A 93 13.52 8.42 -18.68
CA PRO A 93 13.72 7.06 -19.15
C PRO A 93 13.47 6.97 -20.65
N GLU A 94 14.22 6.12 -21.34
CA GLU A 94 14.00 5.88 -22.77
C GLU A 94 12.58 5.35 -23.04
N GLY A 95 12.04 5.69 -24.21
CA GLY A 95 10.75 5.19 -24.69
C GLY A 95 9.58 6.13 -24.40
N LYS A 96 8.41 5.55 -24.07
CA LYS A 96 7.15 6.28 -23.92
C LYS A 96 6.95 6.76 -22.47
N PHE A 97 6.10 7.78 -22.28
CA PHE A 97 5.77 8.35 -20.96
C PHE A 97 5.36 7.29 -19.91
N ILE A 98 4.70 6.21 -20.32
CA ILE A 98 4.34 5.09 -19.44
C ILE A 98 5.55 4.52 -18.66
N ASN A 99 6.75 4.55 -19.23
CA ASN A 99 7.97 4.04 -18.59
C ASN A 99 8.32 4.83 -17.31
N LYS A 100 7.85 6.07 -17.20
CA LYS A 100 7.94 6.84 -15.96
C LYS A 100 7.01 6.33 -14.87
N LEU A 101 5.80 5.91 -15.25
CA LEU A 101 4.72 5.52 -14.35
C LEU A 101 4.82 4.09 -13.84
N VAL A 102 5.63 3.24 -14.49
CA VAL A 102 5.88 1.87 -14.02
C VAL A 102 6.58 1.91 -12.67
N CYS A 103 6.02 1.19 -11.69
CA CYS A 103 6.59 1.07 -10.36
C CYS A 103 7.94 0.37 -10.43
N ARG A 104 8.91 0.87 -9.65
CA ARG A 104 10.24 0.28 -9.50
C ARG A 104 10.56 0.18 -8.01
N PRO A 105 11.10 -0.95 -7.53
CA PRO A 105 11.44 -1.09 -6.12
C PRO A 105 12.46 -0.04 -5.72
N ASN A 106 12.30 0.56 -4.54
CA ASN A 106 13.25 1.54 -3.99
C ASN A 106 13.65 2.65 -5.00
N SER A 107 12.71 3.11 -5.83
CA SER A 107 12.99 4.14 -6.84
C SER A 107 13.45 5.45 -6.23
N TYR A 108 14.10 6.32 -7.02
CA TYR A 108 14.43 7.69 -6.56
C TYR A 108 13.18 8.44 -6.08
N VAL A 109 12.03 8.26 -6.75
CA VAL A 109 10.74 8.81 -6.33
C VAL A 109 10.36 8.31 -4.93
N ALA A 110 10.50 7.01 -4.65
CA ALA A 110 10.20 6.43 -3.35
C ALA A 110 11.16 6.91 -2.25
N GLN A 111 12.44 7.05 -2.55
CA GLN A 111 13.45 7.55 -1.61
C GLN A 111 13.24 9.03 -1.28
N GLU A 112 12.82 9.84 -2.26
CA GLU A 112 12.49 11.26 -2.04
C GLU A 112 11.19 11.44 -1.25
N MET A 113 10.18 10.61 -1.50
CA MET A 113 8.97 10.53 -0.66
C MET A 113 9.34 10.25 0.81
N MET A 114 10.25 9.32 1.05
CA MET A 114 10.73 9.02 2.40
C MET A 114 11.56 10.14 3.02
N THR A 115 12.40 10.80 2.21
CA THR A 115 13.19 11.96 2.62
C THR A 115 12.29 13.07 3.15
N GLU A 116 11.26 13.45 2.38
CA GLU A 116 10.35 14.50 2.79
C GLU A 116 9.47 14.09 4.00
N CYS A 117 9.10 12.81 4.09
CA CYS A 117 8.43 12.26 5.28
C CYS A 117 9.25 12.49 6.57
N ILE A 118 10.57 12.30 6.50
CA ILE A 118 11.48 12.57 7.62
C ILE A 118 11.61 14.06 7.90
N GLU A 119 11.75 14.90 6.87
CA GLU A 119 11.87 16.36 7.02
C GLU A 119 10.62 16.98 7.70
N ARG A 120 9.44 16.38 7.48
CA ARG A 120 8.17 16.79 8.11
C ARG A 120 7.83 16.07 9.41
N ARG A 121 8.78 15.33 10.02
CA ARG A 121 8.51 14.52 11.23
C ARG A 121 8.01 15.29 12.46
N HIS A 122 8.15 16.61 12.46
CA HIS A 122 7.71 17.51 13.53
C HIS A 122 6.19 17.80 13.51
N LEU A 123 5.47 17.44 12.44
CA LEU A 123 4.03 17.64 12.33
C LEU A 123 3.25 16.67 13.24
N PRO A 124 2.06 17.06 13.75
CA PRO A 124 1.31 16.27 14.73
C PRO A 124 0.85 14.89 14.21
N TYR A 125 0.72 14.74 12.90
CA TYR A 125 0.31 13.49 12.25
C TYR A 125 1.50 12.67 11.70
N SER A 126 2.73 12.98 12.09
CA SER A 126 3.93 12.47 11.43
C SER A 126 4.10 10.95 11.50
N LEU A 127 3.74 10.29 12.61
CA LEU A 127 3.77 8.82 12.71
C LEU A 127 2.74 8.15 11.79
N TYR A 128 1.58 8.76 11.60
CA TYR A 128 0.55 8.26 10.68
C TYR A 128 1.02 8.40 9.25
N ARG A 129 1.66 9.54 8.93
CA ARG A 129 2.28 9.77 7.62
C ARG A 129 3.43 8.81 7.35
N LEU A 130 4.24 8.49 8.36
CA LEU A 130 5.26 7.44 8.25
C LEU A 130 4.63 6.09 7.92
N GLY A 131 3.54 5.69 8.61
CA GLY A 131 2.82 4.45 8.29
C GLY A 131 2.26 4.43 6.87
N ILE A 132 1.63 5.51 6.42
CA ILE A 132 1.15 5.66 5.04
C ILE A 132 2.33 5.56 4.06
N ALA A 133 3.43 6.27 4.30
CA ALA A 133 4.60 6.21 3.43
C ALA A 133 5.23 4.81 3.39
N MET A 134 5.24 4.08 4.50
CA MET A 134 5.72 2.69 4.57
C MET A 134 4.85 1.73 3.76
N HIS A 135 3.53 1.92 3.74
CA HIS A 135 2.63 1.20 2.83
C HIS A 135 3.04 1.41 1.38
N VAL A 136 3.09 2.67 0.95
CA VAL A 136 3.42 3.03 -0.46
C VAL A 136 4.82 2.55 -0.83
N TYR A 137 5.77 2.70 0.09
CA TYR A 137 7.16 2.31 -0.12
C TYR A 137 7.28 0.79 -0.30
N ALA A 138 6.64 -0.01 0.54
CA ALA A 138 6.61 -1.47 0.41
C ALA A 138 5.96 -1.90 -0.92
N ASP A 139 4.87 -1.24 -1.32
CA ASP A 139 4.17 -1.52 -2.57
C ASP A 139 5.03 -1.32 -3.83
N THR A 140 6.13 -0.58 -3.75
CA THR A 140 7.09 -0.49 -4.87
C THR A 140 7.72 -1.84 -5.22
N TRP A 141 7.86 -2.76 -4.26
CA TRP A 141 8.27 -4.15 -4.51
C TRP A 141 7.11 -5.02 -4.96
N ALA A 142 5.90 -4.87 -4.40
CA ALA A 142 4.75 -5.65 -4.84
C ALA A 142 4.44 -5.37 -6.31
N HIS A 143 4.27 -4.09 -6.64
CA HIS A 143 3.73 -3.64 -7.92
C HIS A 143 4.78 -3.35 -9.00
N GLN A 144 6.06 -3.69 -8.77
CA GLN A 144 7.09 -3.51 -9.80
C GLN A 144 6.71 -4.17 -11.14
N GLY A 145 6.90 -3.39 -12.21
CA GLY A 145 6.49 -3.76 -13.56
C GLY A 145 5.05 -3.35 -13.94
N PHE A 146 4.25 -2.85 -13.00
CA PHE A 146 2.89 -2.35 -13.23
C PHE A 146 2.80 -0.84 -13.01
N ALA A 147 1.74 -0.21 -13.53
CA ALA A 147 1.47 1.22 -13.40
C ALA A 147 0.02 1.48 -12.95
N GLY A 148 -0.18 2.54 -12.17
CA GLY A 148 -1.47 2.97 -11.61
C GLY A 148 -2.46 3.57 -12.62
N VAL A 149 -2.28 3.27 -13.90
CA VAL A 149 -3.09 3.75 -15.02
C VAL A 149 -3.58 2.58 -15.86
N SER A 150 -4.55 2.81 -16.74
CA SER A 150 -5.00 1.81 -17.71
C SER A 150 -4.05 1.79 -18.91
N HIS A 151 -3.26 0.71 -19.08
CA HIS A 151 -2.24 0.62 -20.15
C HIS A 151 -1.85 -0.84 -20.45
N GLU A 152 -1.37 -1.11 -21.67
CA GLU A 152 -0.87 -2.43 -22.09
C GLU A 152 0.27 -2.99 -21.22
N VAL A 153 1.00 -2.14 -20.50
CA VAL A 153 2.13 -2.56 -19.65
C VAL A 153 1.66 -3.43 -18.49
N ASN A 154 0.40 -3.24 -18.10
CA ASN A 154 -0.28 -4.00 -17.05
C ASN A 154 -0.84 -5.34 -17.54
N HIS A 155 -0.75 -5.64 -18.85
CA HIS A 155 -1.12 -6.96 -19.33
C HIS A 155 -0.19 -8.02 -18.75
N ALA A 156 -0.79 -9.11 -18.29
CA ALA A 156 -0.10 -10.31 -17.87
C ALA A 156 -0.86 -11.52 -18.40
N LYS A 157 -0.12 -12.43 -19.03
CA LYS A 157 -0.63 -13.67 -19.62
C LYS A 157 0.35 -14.81 -19.34
N HIS A 158 -0.09 -16.06 -19.50
CA HIS A 158 0.72 -17.25 -19.26
C HIS A 158 1.33 -17.25 -17.85
N LEU A 159 0.46 -17.30 -16.83
CA LEU A 159 0.96 -17.34 -15.46
C LEU A 159 1.57 -18.71 -15.19
N VAL A 160 2.73 -18.69 -14.55
CA VAL A 160 3.49 -19.89 -14.20
C VAL A 160 3.78 -19.96 -12.72
N ASP A 161 3.90 -21.17 -12.19
CA ASP A 161 4.37 -21.45 -10.84
C ASP A 161 5.90 -21.25 -10.71
N GLU A 162 6.45 -21.57 -9.54
CA GLU A 162 7.90 -21.43 -9.28
C GLU A 162 8.76 -22.38 -10.14
N GLN A 163 8.18 -23.47 -10.65
CA GLN A 163 8.83 -24.43 -11.55
C GLN A 163 8.68 -24.04 -13.02
N GLY A 164 7.97 -22.95 -13.34
CA GLY A 164 7.71 -22.51 -14.70
C GLY A 164 6.60 -23.30 -15.40
N ASN A 165 5.86 -24.15 -14.68
CA ASN A 165 4.70 -24.84 -15.23
C ASN A 165 3.53 -23.87 -15.29
N LEU A 166 2.70 -23.99 -16.33
CA LEU A 166 1.45 -23.23 -16.43
C LEU A 166 0.57 -23.56 -15.23
N ASP A 167 0.21 -22.54 -14.44
CA ASP A 167 -0.78 -22.69 -13.38
C ASP A 167 -2.16 -22.78 -14.03
N GLN A 168 -2.61 -24.00 -14.32
CA GLN A 168 -3.85 -24.25 -15.07
C GLN A 168 -5.08 -23.68 -14.33
N TYR A 169 -5.10 -23.76 -12.99
CA TYR A 169 -6.20 -23.24 -12.19
C TYR A 169 -6.29 -21.71 -12.30
N LEU A 170 -5.14 -21.05 -12.23
CA LEU A 170 -5.07 -19.60 -12.26
C LEU A 170 -5.26 -19.03 -13.66
N ASN A 171 -4.66 -19.65 -14.69
CA ASN A 171 -4.91 -19.28 -16.08
C ASN A 171 -6.41 -19.44 -16.41
N ALA A 172 -7.08 -20.48 -15.91
CA ALA A 172 -8.54 -20.60 -16.04
C ALA A 172 -9.34 -19.53 -15.27
N GLN A 173 -8.82 -18.97 -14.15
CA GLN A 173 -9.45 -17.81 -13.50
C GLN A 173 -9.25 -16.53 -14.31
N ILE A 174 -8.08 -16.34 -14.89
CA ILE A 174 -7.74 -15.17 -15.70
C ILE A 174 -8.51 -15.18 -17.02
N GLU A 175 -8.61 -16.33 -17.68
CA GLU A 175 -9.45 -16.51 -18.87
C GLU A 175 -10.92 -16.20 -18.53
N ARG A 176 -11.44 -16.68 -17.42
CA ARG A 176 -12.80 -16.34 -16.95
C ARG A 176 -12.96 -14.84 -16.68
N TYR A 177 -11.96 -14.19 -16.10
CA TYR A 177 -11.96 -12.74 -15.87
C TYR A 177 -12.01 -11.97 -17.20
N PHE A 178 -11.14 -12.31 -18.16
CA PHE A 178 -11.11 -11.68 -19.48
C PHE A 178 -12.37 -12.01 -20.32
N HIS A 179 -12.89 -13.24 -20.29
CA HIS A 179 -14.14 -13.61 -20.95
C HIS A 179 -15.34 -12.86 -20.38
N LYS A 180 -15.43 -12.77 -19.06
CA LYS A 180 -16.48 -11.98 -18.40
C LYS A 180 -16.39 -10.51 -18.81
N ASN A 181 -15.17 -9.96 -18.85
CA ASN A 181 -14.95 -8.60 -19.32
C ASN A 181 -15.32 -8.43 -20.81
N LEU A 182 -15.08 -9.43 -21.67
CA LEU A 182 -15.47 -9.40 -23.08
C LEU A 182 -17.00 -9.42 -23.26
N ILE A 183 -17.71 -10.26 -22.50
CA ILE A 183 -19.17 -10.32 -22.52
C ILE A 183 -19.78 -9.02 -21.98
N GLU A 184 -19.25 -8.47 -20.89
CA GLU A 184 -19.66 -7.17 -20.35
C GLU A 184 -19.33 -6.00 -21.31
N ARG A 185 -18.28 -6.11 -22.15
CA ARG A 185 -17.96 -5.14 -23.22
C ARG A 185 -18.95 -5.20 -24.38
N LEU A 186 -19.33 -6.40 -24.81
CA LEU A 186 -20.32 -6.59 -25.88
C LEU A 186 -21.72 -6.11 -25.47
N ALA A 187 -22.04 -6.09 -24.17
CA ALA A 187 -23.27 -5.52 -23.65
C ALA A 187 -23.26 -3.97 -23.58
N ASN A 188 -22.08 -3.33 -23.63
CA ASN A 188 -21.87 -1.89 -23.42
C ASN A 188 -21.17 -1.24 -24.64
N ILE A 189 -21.74 -1.37 -25.83
CA ILE A 189 -21.13 -1.07 -27.17
C ILE A 189 -20.65 0.40 -27.38
N PHE A 190 -20.71 1.28 -26.38
CA PHE A 190 -20.22 2.67 -26.49
C PHE A 190 -18.98 3.02 -25.66
N ILE A 191 -18.13 2.06 -25.27
CA ILE A 191 -16.87 2.36 -24.56
C ILE A 191 -15.66 1.74 -25.28
N SER A 192 -14.76 2.60 -25.75
CA SER A 192 -13.47 2.25 -26.37
C SER A 192 -12.63 1.34 -25.45
N GLU A 193 -11.92 0.39 -26.06
CA GLU A 193 -10.96 -0.56 -25.49
C GLU A 193 -10.54 -0.34 -24.02
N ALA A 194 -11.19 -1.01 -23.07
CA ALA A 194 -10.81 -0.96 -21.67
C ALA A 194 -9.50 -1.75 -21.40
N LEU A 195 -8.36 -1.07 -21.30
CA LEU A 195 -7.08 -1.68 -20.90
C LEU A 195 -7.05 -1.97 -19.38
N PRO A 196 -6.25 -2.95 -18.90
CA PRO A 196 -6.17 -3.26 -17.48
C PRO A 196 -5.55 -2.10 -16.67
N LEU A 197 -6.12 -1.85 -15.49
CA LEU A 197 -5.60 -0.90 -14.51
C LEU A 197 -4.82 -1.64 -13.42
N GLY A 198 -3.59 -1.19 -13.14
CA GLY A 198 -2.72 -1.80 -12.13
C GLY A 198 -2.48 -3.29 -12.38
N HIS A 199 -2.34 -4.07 -11.30
CA HIS A 199 -2.14 -5.52 -11.39
C HIS A 199 -3.45 -6.32 -11.54
N GLY A 200 -4.55 -5.70 -11.98
CA GLY A 200 -5.86 -6.35 -12.08
C GLY A 200 -5.85 -7.64 -12.92
N ALA A 201 -4.92 -7.76 -13.88
CA ALA A 201 -4.73 -8.94 -14.73
C ALA A 201 -4.13 -10.18 -14.02
N VAL A 202 -3.52 -10.03 -12.83
CA VAL A 202 -2.85 -11.12 -12.10
C VAL A 202 -3.52 -11.47 -10.76
N LEU A 203 -4.80 -11.11 -10.58
CA LEU A 203 -5.67 -11.61 -9.50
C LEU A 203 -5.08 -11.56 -8.07
N GLY A 204 -4.23 -10.57 -7.76
CA GLY A 204 -3.62 -10.37 -6.44
C GLY A 204 -2.36 -11.21 -6.16
N HIS A 205 -1.73 -11.81 -7.17
CA HIS A 205 -0.45 -12.54 -7.03
C HIS A 205 0.70 -11.66 -6.54
N PRO A 206 0.84 -10.41 -7.02
CA PRO A 206 1.84 -9.48 -6.49
C PRO A 206 1.72 -9.22 -5.00
N ASP A 207 0.54 -9.44 -4.40
CA ASP A 207 0.24 -9.12 -3.00
C ASP A 207 0.42 -10.28 -2.01
N LYS A 208 0.73 -11.49 -2.48
CA LYS A 208 0.88 -12.69 -1.64
C LYS A 208 2.34 -12.87 -1.23
N PRO A 209 2.74 -12.63 0.03
CA PRO A 209 4.16 -12.58 0.38
C PRO A 209 4.93 -13.89 0.20
N PHE A 210 4.25 -15.03 0.25
CA PHE A 210 4.86 -16.36 0.15
C PHE A 210 5.06 -16.86 -1.29
N LEU A 211 4.48 -16.16 -2.26
CA LEU A 211 4.31 -16.71 -3.60
C LEU A 211 5.55 -16.48 -4.48
N LYS A 212 6.00 -17.55 -5.14
CA LYS A 212 6.91 -17.48 -6.27
C LYS A 212 6.13 -17.83 -7.54
N TRP A 213 6.22 -16.97 -8.54
CA TRP A 213 5.36 -17.03 -9.72
C TRP A 213 5.99 -16.30 -10.89
N GLY A 214 5.42 -16.46 -12.08
CA GLY A 214 5.84 -15.72 -13.26
C GLY A 214 4.69 -15.39 -14.20
N TYR A 215 4.95 -14.51 -15.15
CA TYR A 215 4.00 -14.12 -16.18
C TYR A 215 4.73 -13.57 -17.41
N THR A 216 4.04 -13.53 -18.54
CA THR A 216 4.48 -12.78 -19.73
C THR A 216 3.78 -11.43 -19.74
N ASN A 217 4.54 -10.33 -19.75
CA ASN A 217 4.01 -8.97 -19.71
C ASN A 217 3.47 -8.51 -21.10
N GLY A 218 2.90 -7.31 -21.15
CA GLY A 218 2.39 -6.70 -22.40
C GLY A 218 3.44 -6.46 -23.49
N LEU A 219 4.73 -6.51 -23.14
CA LEU A 219 5.87 -6.40 -24.07
C LEU A 219 6.40 -7.78 -24.51
N ASN A 220 5.65 -8.86 -24.24
CA ASN A 220 6.04 -10.25 -24.49
C ASN A 220 7.32 -10.71 -23.76
N GLN A 221 7.69 -10.05 -22.66
CA GLN A 221 8.82 -10.44 -21.83
C GLN A 221 8.34 -11.39 -20.73
N LYS A 222 9.10 -12.46 -20.48
CA LYS A 222 8.87 -13.36 -19.35
C LYS A 222 9.44 -12.73 -18.08
N ILE A 223 8.60 -12.58 -17.07
CA ILE A 223 8.92 -12.03 -15.76
C ILE A 223 8.76 -13.14 -14.73
N ILE A 224 9.77 -13.31 -13.87
CA ILE A 224 9.73 -14.21 -12.71
C ILE A 224 9.77 -13.34 -11.46
N ARG A 225 8.95 -13.71 -10.47
CA ARG A 225 8.78 -13.01 -9.20
C ARG A 225 9.01 -13.98 -8.05
N ASN A 226 9.77 -13.51 -7.07
CA ASN A 226 9.99 -14.21 -5.81
C ASN A 226 9.55 -13.27 -4.69
N ASN A 227 8.25 -13.26 -4.40
CA ASN A 227 7.69 -12.35 -3.42
C ASN A 227 8.36 -12.51 -2.04
N PRO A 228 8.69 -13.72 -1.53
CA PRO A 228 9.40 -13.85 -0.25
C PRO A 228 10.71 -13.06 -0.21
N GLN A 229 11.49 -13.11 -1.29
CA GLN A 229 12.76 -12.40 -1.39
C GLN A 229 12.53 -10.88 -1.56
N ASP A 230 11.65 -10.48 -2.48
CA ASP A 230 11.32 -9.08 -2.74
C ASP A 230 10.79 -8.39 -1.46
N TYR A 231 9.98 -9.09 -0.68
CA TYR A 231 9.33 -8.57 0.52
C TYR A 231 10.30 -8.51 1.71
N LEU A 232 11.26 -9.44 1.78
CA LEU A 232 12.36 -9.37 2.75
C LEU A 232 13.26 -8.15 2.49
N GLU A 233 13.55 -7.87 1.21
CA GLU A 233 14.29 -6.66 0.81
C GLU A 233 13.49 -5.39 1.14
N ALA A 234 12.18 -5.39 0.87
CA ALA A 234 11.30 -4.29 1.29
C ALA A 234 11.37 -4.05 2.80
N ALA A 235 11.26 -5.11 3.62
CA ALA A 235 11.33 -5.02 5.08
C ALA A 235 12.68 -4.47 5.58
N GLU A 236 13.79 -4.86 4.93
CA GLU A 236 15.13 -4.35 5.24
C GLU A 236 15.24 -2.85 4.95
N HIS A 237 14.80 -2.40 3.78
CA HIS A 237 14.80 -0.98 3.43
C HIS A 237 13.83 -0.15 4.28
N MET A 238 12.67 -0.70 4.64
CA MET A 238 11.74 -0.08 5.58
C MET A 238 12.42 0.15 6.94
N CYS A 239 13.15 -0.84 7.46
CA CYS A 239 13.89 -0.70 8.72
C CYS A 239 14.90 0.47 8.66
N LEU A 240 15.68 0.56 7.58
CA LEU A 240 16.64 1.65 7.38
C LEU A 240 15.96 3.02 7.37
N TRP A 241 14.86 3.17 6.64
CA TRP A 241 14.11 4.43 6.59
C TRP A 241 13.47 4.80 7.94
N MET A 242 12.91 3.81 8.63
CA MET A 242 12.34 3.96 9.96
C MET A 242 13.39 4.40 11.00
N GLN A 243 14.60 3.85 10.94
CA GLN A 243 15.71 4.29 11.80
C GLN A 243 16.17 5.71 11.47
N ARG A 244 16.30 6.05 10.18
CA ARG A 244 16.59 7.43 9.73
C ARG A 244 15.53 8.43 10.20
N TYR A 245 14.25 8.04 10.16
CA TYR A 245 13.16 8.84 10.69
C TYR A 245 13.31 9.10 12.20
N ARG A 246 13.74 8.10 12.97
CA ARG A 246 13.98 8.29 14.42
C ARG A 246 15.12 9.27 14.68
N VAL A 247 16.20 9.17 13.92
CA VAL A 247 17.33 10.10 14.00
C VAL A 247 16.94 11.50 13.50
N GLY A 248 16.01 11.58 12.54
CA GLY A 248 15.61 12.83 11.90
C GLY A 248 16.56 13.28 10.79
N ASP A 249 17.35 12.35 10.25
CA ASP A 249 18.28 12.61 9.15
C ASP A 249 18.09 11.55 8.04
N PRO A 250 17.58 11.93 6.86
CA PRO A 250 17.40 11.04 5.71
C PRO A 250 18.70 10.37 5.22
N LYS A 251 19.85 10.96 5.54
CA LYS A 251 21.18 10.48 5.10
C LYS A 251 21.94 9.78 6.23
N ALA A 252 21.34 9.60 7.40
CA ALA A 252 21.99 8.94 8.51
C ALA A 252 22.46 7.54 8.13
N LYS A 253 23.68 7.21 8.56
CA LYS A 253 24.19 5.85 8.56
C LYS A 253 23.50 5.09 9.69
N VAL A 254 22.73 4.08 9.33
CA VAL A 254 21.93 3.28 10.24
C VAL A 254 22.15 1.78 9.95
N SER A 255 21.80 0.92 10.89
CA SER A 255 22.04 -0.53 10.80
C SER A 255 20.86 -1.24 10.13
N ALA A 256 21.12 -2.20 9.24
CA ALA A 256 20.05 -3.04 8.70
C ALA A 256 19.32 -3.84 9.80
N LEU A 257 18.29 -4.62 9.40
CA LEU A 257 17.62 -5.55 10.30
C LEU A 257 18.64 -6.44 11.04
N PRO A 258 18.47 -6.70 12.35
CA PRO A 258 19.31 -7.65 13.06
C PRO A 258 19.30 -9.02 12.36
N PRO A 259 20.45 -9.71 12.22
CA PRO A 259 20.55 -10.92 11.40
C PRO A 259 19.54 -12.02 11.76
N ASP A 260 19.35 -12.29 13.06
CA ASP A 260 18.44 -13.34 13.52
C ASP A 260 16.97 -12.98 13.26
N ASP A 261 16.60 -11.71 13.48
CA ASP A 261 15.25 -11.22 13.20
C ASP A 261 14.97 -11.19 11.68
N LYS A 262 15.97 -10.84 10.86
CA LYS A 262 15.88 -10.91 9.40
C LYS A 262 15.66 -12.35 8.93
N ALA A 263 16.39 -13.30 9.50
CA ALA A 263 16.23 -14.73 9.21
C ALA A 263 14.84 -15.23 9.63
N LEU A 264 14.31 -14.78 10.78
CA LEU A 264 12.95 -15.09 11.21
C LEU A 264 11.91 -14.52 10.24
N ILE A 265 12.03 -13.25 9.82
CA ILE A 265 11.13 -12.66 8.81
C ILE A 265 11.17 -13.48 7.52
N ALA A 266 12.36 -13.82 7.03
CA ALA A 266 12.54 -14.62 5.83
C ALA A 266 11.86 -15.99 5.95
N GLN A 267 12.04 -16.67 7.09
CA GLN A 267 11.41 -17.97 7.37
C GLN A 267 9.88 -17.85 7.37
N MET A 268 9.33 -16.80 7.99
CA MET A 268 7.88 -16.60 8.09
C MET A 268 7.26 -16.25 6.73
N LEU A 269 7.92 -15.41 5.93
CA LEU A 269 7.49 -15.10 4.56
C LEU A 269 7.42 -16.35 3.68
N ASN A 270 8.33 -17.32 3.86
CA ASN A 270 8.31 -18.57 3.10
C ASN A 270 7.28 -19.59 3.62
N ASN A 271 7.06 -19.67 4.93
CA ASN A 271 6.30 -20.75 5.54
C ASN A 271 4.84 -20.43 5.84
N ILE A 272 4.49 -19.15 5.95
CA ILE A 272 3.10 -18.72 6.17
C ILE A 272 2.40 -18.61 4.80
N THR A 273 1.77 -19.70 4.37
CA THR A 273 1.23 -19.86 3.01
C THR A 273 -0.30 -19.89 2.93
N ASP A 274 -1.01 -19.49 3.99
CA ASP A 274 -2.48 -19.56 4.00
C ASP A 274 -3.09 -18.74 2.87
N ALA A 275 -4.14 -19.28 2.24
CA ALA A 275 -4.80 -18.64 1.10
C ALA A 275 -5.41 -17.27 1.44
N LYS A 276 -5.87 -17.08 2.70
CA LYS A 276 -6.49 -15.84 3.19
C LYS A 276 -5.46 -14.99 3.94
N GLY A 277 -5.36 -13.70 3.58
CA GLY A 277 -4.42 -12.77 4.22
C GLY A 277 -4.66 -12.61 5.72
N GLU A 278 -5.92 -12.71 6.16
CA GLU A 278 -6.31 -12.62 7.58
C GLU A 278 -5.77 -13.79 8.41
N MET A 279 -5.68 -14.99 7.83
CA MET A 279 -5.09 -16.16 8.49
C MET A 279 -3.58 -16.01 8.63
N ARG A 280 -2.93 -15.50 7.57
CA ARG A 280 -1.49 -15.21 7.61
C ARG A 280 -1.18 -14.10 8.62
N HIS A 281 -2.01 -13.06 8.67
CA HIS A 281 -1.89 -11.98 9.65
C HIS A 281 -2.03 -12.50 11.08
N GLN A 282 -3.00 -13.36 11.35
CA GLN A 282 -3.16 -13.99 12.66
C GLN A 282 -1.90 -14.76 13.08
N ARG A 283 -1.25 -15.49 12.16
CA ARG A 283 0.04 -16.16 12.44
C ARG A 283 1.14 -15.17 12.81
N TRP A 284 1.23 -14.04 12.11
CA TRP A 284 2.16 -12.95 12.48
C TRP A 284 1.88 -12.41 13.88
N LEU A 285 0.61 -12.18 14.24
CA LEU A 285 0.23 -11.73 15.57
C LEU A 285 0.63 -12.75 16.66
N GLU A 286 0.46 -14.04 16.40
CA GLU A 286 0.89 -15.11 17.33
C GLU A 286 2.41 -15.18 17.50
N ILE A 287 3.19 -14.91 16.46
CA ILE A 287 4.66 -14.88 16.54
C ILE A 287 5.11 -13.69 17.40
N LEU A 288 4.46 -12.53 17.21
CA LEU A 288 4.70 -11.32 17.99
C LEU A 288 4.34 -11.51 19.47
N SER A 289 3.19 -12.10 19.78
CA SER A 289 2.76 -12.34 21.17
C SER A 289 3.61 -13.39 21.89
N LYS A 290 4.20 -14.33 21.15
CA LYS A 290 5.17 -15.30 21.70
C LYS A 290 6.57 -14.73 21.91
N GLY A 291 6.80 -13.45 21.58
CA GLY A 291 8.10 -12.78 21.77
C GLY A 291 9.24 -13.42 20.98
N LYS A 292 8.98 -13.87 19.76
CA LYS A 292 9.98 -14.54 18.91
C LYS A 292 11.05 -13.60 18.36
N PHE A 293 10.76 -12.30 18.31
CA PHE A 293 11.70 -11.26 17.88
C PHE A 293 12.56 -10.78 19.06
N SER A 294 13.72 -10.21 18.74
CA SER A 294 14.69 -9.69 19.73
C SER A 294 14.11 -8.60 20.65
N PHE A 295 13.07 -7.87 20.21
CA PHE A 295 12.39 -6.86 21.01
C PHE A 295 11.41 -7.43 22.06
N GLY A 296 11.28 -8.76 22.15
CA GLY A 296 10.42 -9.44 23.11
C GLY A 296 8.94 -9.50 22.71
N GLN A 297 8.09 -9.78 23.69
CA GLN A 297 6.64 -9.95 23.48
C GLN A 297 5.95 -8.66 23.05
N ALA A 298 4.99 -8.80 22.14
CA ALA A 298 4.12 -7.71 21.71
C ALA A 298 2.71 -8.20 21.39
N ASP A 299 1.71 -7.67 22.08
CA ASP A 299 0.30 -7.94 21.82
C ASP A 299 -0.32 -6.79 21.03
N ILE A 300 -0.66 -7.04 19.76
CA ILE A 300 -1.27 -6.04 18.89
C ILE A 300 -2.52 -6.60 18.20
N SER A 301 -3.41 -5.70 17.80
CA SER A 301 -4.61 -6.05 17.03
C SER A 301 -4.93 -4.95 16.03
N TYR A 302 -5.68 -5.32 15.00
CA TYR A 302 -6.15 -4.40 13.98
C TYR A 302 -7.66 -4.53 13.81
N ILE A 303 -8.37 -3.41 13.89
CA ILE A 303 -9.81 -3.34 13.69
C ILE A 303 -10.08 -2.25 12.64
N PRO A 304 -10.38 -2.61 11.37
CA PRO A 304 -10.53 -1.63 10.31
C PRO A 304 -11.74 -0.72 10.53
N LYS A 305 -12.86 -1.29 10.98
CA LYS A 305 -14.16 -0.62 11.15
C LYS A 305 -14.96 -1.29 12.28
N GLY A 306 -15.99 -0.61 12.78
CA GLY A 306 -16.84 -1.13 13.86
C GLY A 306 -16.28 -0.83 15.26
N LYS A 307 -16.88 -1.45 16.28
CA LYS A 307 -16.52 -1.22 17.69
C LYS A 307 -15.03 -1.48 17.91
N GLY A 308 -14.34 -0.52 18.52
CA GLY A 308 -12.88 -0.60 18.77
C GLY A 308 -12.00 -0.05 17.65
N SER A 309 -12.53 0.21 16.45
CA SER A 309 -11.77 0.89 15.38
C SER A 309 -11.48 2.35 15.73
N TRP A 310 -10.43 2.92 15.12
CA TRP A 310 -10.12 4.35 15.23
C TRP A 310 -11.30 5.24 14.84
N LYS A 311 -12.06 4.87 13.80
CA LYS A 311 -13.27 5.60 13.40
C LYS A 311 -14.33 5.59 14.50
N TYR A 312 -14.58 4.43 15.11
CA TYR A 312 -15.54 4.30 16.20
C TYR A 312 -15.12 5.14 17.42
N GLN A 313 -13.83 5.14 17.76
CA GLN A 313 -13.31 5.97 18.84
C GLN A 313 -13.48 7.47 18.56
N ALA A 314 -13.32 7.89 17.30
CA ALA A 314 -13.42 9.29 16.90
C ALA A 314 -14.86 9.81 16.77
N LEU A 315 -15.80 8.97 16.29
CA LEU A 315 -17.14 9.39 15.88
C LEU A 315 -18.29 8.67 16.61
N GLY A 316 -18.00 7.63 17.39
CA GLY A 316 -19.02 6.82 18.09
C GLY A 316 -19.88 5.95 17.17
N THR A 317 -19.52 5.78 15.89
CA THR A 317 -20.32 5.03 14.90
C THR A 317 -19.72 3.68 14.55
N GLN A 318 -20.58 2.67 14.42
CA GLN A 318 -20.22 1.35 13.90
C GLN A 318 -20.54 1.21 12.40
N LYS A 319 -21.18 2.22 11.79
CA LYS A 319 -21.58 2.16 10.38
C LYS A 319 -20.37 2.09 9.46
N GLU A 320 -20.43 1.18 8.50
CA GLU A 320 -19.41 1.05 7.45
C GLU A 320 -19.34 2.28 6.55
N LYS A 321 -20.48 2.89 6.24
CA LYS A 321 -20.61 4.09 5.42
C LYS A 321 -21.41 5.14 6.14
N ASP A 322 -20.96 6.38 6.03
CA ASP A 322 -21.65 7.53 6.61
C ASP A 322 -22.59 8.12 5.55
N SER A 323 -23.78 8.53 5.94
CA SER A 323 -24.70 9.25 5.05
C SER A 323 -24.33 10.73 4.99
N ARG A 324 -24.59 11.42 3.86
CA ARG A 324 -24.33 12.87 3.74
C ARG A 324 -25.15 13.75 4.68
N GLN A 325 -26.20 13.18 5.28
CA GLN A 325 -27.10 13.85 6.22
C GLN A 325 -26.75 13.54 7.68
N GLU A 326 -25.78 12.65 7.95
CA GLU A 326 -25.38 12.33 9.32
C GLU A 326 -24.66 13.52 9.98
N VAL A 327 -25.04 13.78 11.23
CA VAL A 327 -24.42 14.74 12.14
C VAL A 327 -23.93 13.97 13.35
N PHE A 328 -22.63 14.09 13.66
CA PHE A 328 -21.97 13.40 14.76
C PHE A 328 -21.85 14.32 15.97
N LYS A 329 -21.83 13.73 17.18
CA LYS A 329 -21.54 14.50 18.39
C LYS A 329 -20.08 14.95 18.40
N TYR A 330 -19.83 16.25 18.55
CA TYR A 330 -18.46 16.75 18.70
C TYR A 330 -17.89 16.39 20.08
N HIS A 331 -16.62 16.01 20.10
CA HIS A 331 -15.83 15.95 21.31
C HIS A 331 -14.43 16.54 21.03
N PRO A 332 -13.84 17.37 21.91
CA PRO A 332 -12.53 17.97 21.67
C PRO A 332 -11.42 16.96 21.35
N SER A 333 -11.50 15.73 21.90
CA SER A 333 -10.55 14.65 21.60
C SER A 333 -10.57 14.18 20.14
N PHE A 334 -11.56 14.58 19.33
CA PHE A 334 -11.58 14.32 17.90
C PHE A 334 -10.32 14.87 17.21
N LEU A 335 -9.87 16.07 17.60
CA LEU A 335 -8.73 16.76 16.98
C LEU A 335 -7.40 16.03 17.15
N SER A 336 -7.29 15.23 18.20
CA SER A 336 -6.13 14.38 18.51
C SER A 336 -6.41 12.89 18.29
N SER A 337 -7.56 12.53 17.73
CA SER A 337 -7.92 11.13 17.50
C SER A 337 -7.06 10.52 16.40
N HIS A 338 -6.73 9.23 16.54
CA HIS A 338 -5.98 8.50 15.52
C HIS A 338 -6.62 8.61 14.12
N TRP A 339 -7.95 8.51 14.07
CA TRP A 339 -8.67 8.56 12.80
C TRP A 339 -8.54 9.92 12.10
N LYS A 340 -8.66 11.01 12.85
CA LYS A 340 -8.48 12.36 12.30
C LYS A 340 -7.04 12.56 11.85
N LEU A 341 -6.05 12.23 12.69
CA LEU A 341 -4.64 12.41 12.38
C LEU A 341 -4.19 11.54 11.20
N PHE A 342 -4.73 10.33 11.05
CA PHE A 342 -4.53 9.51 9.87
C PHE A 342 -5.04 10.21 8.61
N HIS A 343 -6.26 10.74 8.61
CA HIS A 343 -6.84 11.40 7.45
C HIS A 343 -6.13 12.71 7.10
N ASP A 344 -5.68 13.48 8.09
CA ASP A 344 -4.79 14.63 7.85
C ASP A 344 -3.50 14.20 7.15
N ALA A 345 -2.86 13.13 7.66
CA ALA A 345 -1.64 12.59 7.06
C ALA A 345 -1.88 12.07 5.64
N LEU A 346 -3.05 11.48 5.38
CA LEU A 346 -3.44 10.94 4.07
C LEU A 346 -3.59 12.05 3.04
N GLU A 347 -4.26 13.16 3.41
CA GLU A 347 -4.38 14.35 2.57
C GLU A 347 -3.01 14.99 2.31
N ALA A 348 -2.18 15.15 3.35
CA ALA A 348 -0.83 15.70 3.23
C ALA A 348 0.08 14.84 2.35
N HIS A 349 0.02 13.51 2.51
CA HIS A 349 0.76 12.56 1.67
C HIS A 349 0.37 12.68 0.21
N ARG A 350 -0.93 12.61 -0.10
CA ARG A 350 -1.42 12.73 -1.48
C ARG A 350 -1.03 14.07 -2.08
N PHE A 351 -1.20 15.15 -1.34
CA PHE A 351 -0.87 16.49 -1.84
C PHE A 351 0.59 16.57 -2.23
N HIS A 352 1.50 16.18 -1.34
CA HIS A 352 2.93 16.17 -1.62
C HIS A 352 3.27 15.31 -2.84
N VAL A 353 2.80 14.05 -2.88
CA VAL A 353 3.13 13.14 -3.99
C VAL A 353 2.66 13.71 -5.32
N VAL A 354 1.40 14.17 -5.40
CA VAL A 354 0.77 14.61 -6.65
C VAL A 354 1.25 15.98 -7.11
N HIS A 355 1.40 16.94 -6.20
CA HIS A 355 1.64 18.35 -6.54
C HIS A 355 3.08 18.80 -6.37
N GLU A 356 3.92 18.08 -5.62
CA GLU A 356 5.30 18.49 -5.34
C GLU A 356 6.33 17.47 -5.84
N LEU A 357 6.16 16.19 -5.50
CA LEU A 357 7.13 15.16 -5.82
C LEU A 357 7.10 14.78 -7.30
N LEU A 358 5.98 14.27 -7.80
CA LEU A 358 5.87 13.77 -9.17
C LEU A 358 6.15 14.83 -10.25
N PRO A 359 5.76 16.12 -10.08
CA PRO A 359 6.12 17.16 -11.03
C PRO A 359 7.63 17.36 -11.21
N ARG A 360 8.47 17.08 -10.19
CA ARG A 360 9.94 17.12 -10.31
C ARG A 360 10.49 16.05 -11.26
N TYR A 361 9.70 15.03 -11.53
CA TYR A 361 9.97 13.95 -12.48
C TYR A 361 9.22 14.14 -13.80
N GLY A 362 8.61 15.31 -14.03
CA GLY A 362 7.82 15.59 -15.24
C GLY A 362 6.50 14.81 -15.31
N ILE A 363 5.98 14.32 -14.18
CA ILE A 363 4.74 13.55 -14.10
C ILE A 363 3.64 14.44 -13.50
N CYS A 364 2.56 14.69 -14.25
CA CYS A 364 1.40 15.43 -13.77
C CYS A 364 0.16 14.52 -13.72
N VAL A 365 -0.40 14.35 -12.53
CA VAL A 365 -1.59 13.52 -12.25
C VAL A 365 -2.61 14.25 -11.36
N ALA A 366 -2.46 15.58 -11.30
CA ALA A 366 -3.24 16.49 -10.48
C ALA A 366 -4.67 16.70 -11.00
#